data_AF-A0A1A7XL76-F1
#
_entry.id   AF-A0A1A7XL76-F1
#
_cell.length_a   1.000
_cell.length_b   1.000
_cell.length_c   1.000
_cell.angle_alpha   90.00
_cell.angle_beta   90.00
_cell.angle_gamma   90.00
#
_symmetry.space_group_name_H-M   'P 1'
#
loop_
_entity.id
_entity.type
_entity.pdbx_description
1 polymer ?
#
loop_
_entity_poly.entity_id
_entity_poly.type
_entity_poly.pdbx_seq_one_letter_code
_entity_poly.pdbx_strand_id
1 'polypeptide(L)'
;MLSHHRFNQERLPYLQTSSTRNHTVERLWPEINNRVNYPLKTALLQLTDQEAIDMEDNLVRYCVSNLTCQLCHIGLASVAESWNAHRIPGKGIPNHFAEPGCKRRISAELLPNALDAADLYRQHLGSALKQHSTFGVDPFTTEQDKLRTESNFAEKYPDIAHLFFRAVNGDFTPYKEALLYLINRTQKNV
;
A
#
# COMPACT_ATOMS: atom_id res chain seq x y z
N MET A 1 -26.79 10.55 4.02
CA MET A 1 -26.23 11.45 5.05
C MET A 1 -25.12 12.36 4.51
N LEU A 2 -24.12 11.86 3.78
CA LEU A 2 -23.02 12.71 3.24
C LEU A 2 -23.35 13.52 1.97
N SER A 3 -24.47 13.24 1.31
CA SER A 3 -24.85 13.84 0.01
C SER A 3 -24.90 15.37 0.03
N HIS A 4 -25.39 15.97 1.12
CA HIS A 4 -25.54 17.43 1.25
C HIS A 4 -24.21 18.18 1.42
N HIS A 5 -23.14 17.46 1.83
CA HIS A 5 -21.82 18.04 2.01
C HIS A 5 -21.02 18.13 0.69
N ARG A 6 -21.49 17.50 -0.39
CA ARG A 6 -20.84 17.54 -1.70
C ARG A 6 -20.92 18.94 -2.31
N PHE A 7 -19.86 19.31 -3.02
CA PHE A 7 -19.80 20.58 -3.75
C PHE A 7 -20.81 20.63 -4.91
N ASN A 8 -20.95 19.54 -5.64
CA ASN A 8 -21.96 19.38 -6.69
C ASN A 8 -23.01 18.34 -6.23
N GLN A 9 -24.23 18.80 -6.00
CA GLN A 9 -25.37 17.98 -5.57
C GLN A 9 -26.22 17.46 -6.73
N GLU A 10 -26.05 18.00 -7.94
CA GLU A 10 -26.79 17.60 -9.15
C GLU A 10 -26.29 16.26 -9.69
N ARG A 11 -25.02 15.91 -9.45
CA ARG A 11 -24.45 14.63 -9.86
C ARG A 11 -24.76 13.54 -8.82
N LEU A 12 -25.07 12.31 -9.26
CA LEU A 12 -25.21 11.17 -8.34
C LEU A 12 -23.94 10.93 -7.49
N PRO A 13 -24.07 10.44 -6.24
CA PRO A 13 -22.95 10.25 -5.32
C PRO A 13 -22.05 9.06 -5.69
N TYR A 14 -22.59 8.06 -6.38
CA TYR A 14 -21.84 6.95 -6.94
C TYR A 14 -22.40 6.63 -8.33
N LEU A 15 -21.55 6.04 -9.18
CA LEU A 15 -21.90 5.53 -10.51
C LEU A 15 -21.37 4.10 -10.57
N GLN A 16 -22.25 3.12 -10.72
CA GLN A 16 -21.84 1.75 -10.98
C GLN A 16 -21.56 1.62 -12.48
N THR A 17 -20.30 1.42 -12.84
CA THR A 17 -19.86 1.18 -14.22
C THR A 17 -19.61 -0.31 -14.43
N SER A 18 -19.84 -0.78 -15.66
CA SER A 18 -19.38 -2.11 -16.07
C SER A 18 -17.85 -2.11 -16.17
N SER A 19 -17.21 -3.28 -16.04
CA SER A 19 -15.74 -3.43 -16.16
C SER A 19 -15.16 -2.96 -17.49
N THR A 20 -16.00 -2.83 -18.52
CA THR A 20 -15.68 -2.30 -19.85
C THR A 20 -15.78 -0.77 -19.94
N ARG A 21 -16.31 -0.10 -18.92
CA ARG A 21 -16.49 1.36 -18.83
C ARG A 21 -15.79 1.92 -17.60
N ASN A 22 -14.60 1.41 -17.30
CA ASN A 22 -13.85 1.84 -16.13
C ASN A 22 -13.60 3.36 -16.15
N HIS A 23 -13.89 4.02 -15.03
CA HIS A 23 -13.63 5.44 -14.86
C HIS A 23 -12.11 5.72 -14.88
N THR A 24 -11.71 6.95 -15.18
CA THR A 24 -10.28 7.34 -15.21
C THR A 24 -9.57 7.01 -13.90
N VAL A 25 -10.25 7.13 -12.76
CA VAL A 25 -9.69 6.77 -11.45
C VAL A 25 -9.45 5.26 -11.30
N GLU A 26 -10.28 4.42 -11.92
CA GLU A 26 -10.12 2.96 -11.90
C GLU A 26 -8.95 2.51 -12.79
N ARG A 27 -8.53 3.33 -13.75
CA ARG A 27 -7.29 3.12 -14.52
C ARG A 27 -6.03 3.37 -13.72
N LEU A 28 -6.12 3.95 -12.52
CA LEU A 28 -4.98 4.11 -11.62
C LEU A 28 -4.51 2.75 -11.08
N TRP A 29 -5.41 1.78 -10.90
CA TRP A 29 -5.04 0.47 -10.35
C TRP A 29 -4.07 -0.32 -11.23
N PRO A 30 -4.24 -0.40 -12.57
CA PRO A 30 -3.21 -0.92 -13.46
C PRO A 30 -1.85 -0.23 -13.31
N GLU A 31 -1.83 1.11 -13.16
CA GLU A 31 -0.58 1.86 -12.97
C GLU A 31 0.09 1.53 -11.63
N ILE A 32 -0.68 1.47 -10.54
CA ILE A 32 -0.17 1.05 -9.23
C ILE A 32 0.38 -0.38 -9.30
N ASN A 33 -0.32 -1.30 -9.97
CA ASN A 33 0.15 -2.67 -10.11
C ASN A 33 1.48 -2.73 -10.86
N ASN A 34 1.59 -2.03 -12.00
CA ASN A 34 2.80 -2.04 -12.81
C ASN A 34 3.99 -1.36 -12.12
N ARG A 35 3.75 -0.26 -11.40
CA ARG A 35 4.83 0.58 -10.83
C ARG A 35 5.19 0.23 -9.40
N VAL A 36 4.33 -0.46 -8.66
CA VAL A 36 4.53 -0.76 -7.24
C VAL A 36 4.50 -2.27 -7.00
N ASN A 37 3.37 -2.92 -7.33
CA ASN A 37 3.14 -4.29 -6.88
C ASN A 37 3.97 -5.32 -7.66
N TYR A 38 3.99 -5.24 -8.99
CA TYR A 38 4.66 -6.23 -9.83
C TYR A 38 6.18 -6.27 -9.65
N PRO A 39 6.91 -5.15 -9.50
CA PRO A 39 8.34 -5.19 -9.22
C PRO A 39 8.66 -5.93 -7.92
N LEU A 40 7.96 -5.61 -6.82
CA LEU A 40 8.16 -6.25 -5.53
C LEU A 40 7.74 -7.73 -5.55
N LYS A 41 6.60 -8.04 -6.19
CA LYS A 41 6.13 -9.41 -6.38
C LYS A 41 7.13 -10.24 -7.19
N THR A 42 7.72 -9.68 -8.23
CA THR A 42 8.71 -10.37 -9.06
C THR A 42 9.94 -10.75 -8.24
N ALA A 43 10.44 -9.83 -7.42
CA ALA A 43 11.56 -10.11 -6.53
C ALA A 43 11.25 -11.22 -5.50
N LEU A 44 10.04 -11.21 -4.93
CA LEU A 44 9.58 -12.24 -3.98
C LEU A 44 9.40 -13.62 -4.63
N LEU A 45 8.82 -13.66 -5.83
CA LEU A 45 8.72 -14.89 -6.61
C LEU A 45 10.11 -15.47 -6.88
N GLN A 46 11.07 -14.64 -7.30
CA GLN A 46 12.44 -15.13 -7.52
C GLN A 46 13.09 -15.67 -6.23
N LEU A 47 12.83 -15.09 -5.06
CA LEU A 47 13.34 -15.64 -3.79
C LEU A 47 12.68 -16.99 -3.46
N THR A 48 11.40 -17.13 -3.75
CA THR A 48 10.65 -18.38 -3.50
C THR A 48 11.11 -19.47 -4.47
N ASP A 49 11.23 -19.15 -5.75
CA ASP A 49 11.70 -20.07 -6.81
C ASP A 49 13.15 -20.52 -6.58
N GLN A 50 13.95 -19.68 -5.90
CA GLN A 50 15.33 -19.99 -5.49
C GLN A 50 15.41 -20.71 -4.14
N GLU A 51 14.28 -21.06 -3.52
CA GLU A 51 14.17 -21.67 -2.19
C GLU A 51 14.90 -20.86 -1.10
N ALA A 52 15.08 -19.55 -1.33
CA ALA A 52 15.78 -18.66 -0.40
C ALA A 52 14.88 -18.17 0.75
N ILE A 53 13.56 -18.26 0.57
CA ILE A 53 12.55 -17.98 1.59
C ILE A 53 11.49 -19.08 1.57
N ASP A 54 10.99 -19.44 2.74
CA ASP A 54 9.85 -20.35 2.88
C ASP A 54 8.61 -19.55 3.26
N MET A 55 7.67 -19.41 2.34
CA MET A 55 6.41 -18.70 2.57
C MET A 55 5.39 -19.54 3.36
N GLU A 56 5.72 -20.74 3.83
CA GLU A 56 4.97 -21.48 4.85
C GLU A 56 5.36 -21.11 6.28
N ASP A 57 6.56 -20.58 6.48
CA ASP A 57 7.06 -20.10 7.77
C ASP A 57 6.39 -18.76 8.16
N ASN A 58 5.82 -18.71 9.38
CA ASN A 58 5.11 -17.52 9.87
C ASN A 58 6.03 -16.31 10.10
N LEU A 59 7.27 -16.52 10.55
CA LEU A 59 8.27 -15.46 10.72
C LEU A 59 8.67 -14.90 9.36
N VAL A 60 8.89 -15.76 8.37
CA VAL A 60 9.19 -15.31 7.00
C VAL A 60 8.02 -14.49 6.44
N ARG A 61 6.78 -15.00 6.57
CA ARG A 61 5.56 -14.26 6.19
C ARG A 61 5.48 -12.89 6.86
N TYR A 62 5.83 -12.81 8.15
CA TYR A 62 5.88 -11.55 8.89
C TYR A 62 6.91 -10.59 8.32
N CYS A 63 8.16 -11.02 8.15
CA CYS A 63 9.23 -10.17 7.62
C CYS A 63 8.92 -9.68 6.19
N VAL A 64 8.40 -10.57 5.34
CA VAL A 64 7.94 -10.23 3.99
C VAL A 64 6.83 -9.19 4.06
N SER A 65 5.79 -9.41 4.87
CA SER A 65 4.66 -8.49 5.00
C SER A 65 5.12 -7.13 5.50
N ASN A 66 5.92 -7.11 6.56
CA ASN A 66 6.39 -5.89 7.20
C ASN A 66 7.19 -5.01 6.22
N LEU A 67 8.26 -5.56 5.64
CA LEU A 67 9.12 -4.79 4.74
C LEU A 67 8.40 -4.42 3.45
N THR A 68 7.69 -5.38 2.82
CA THR A 68 7.05 -5.15 1.53
C THR A 68 5.92 -4.13 1.64
N CYS A 69 5.13 -4.14 2.71
CA CYS A 69 4.09 -3.13 2.92
C CYS A 69 4.68 -1.72 3.07
N GLN A 70 5.80 -1.57 3.78
CA GLN A 70 6.50 -0.28 3.87
C GLN A 70 6.99 0.20 2.50
N LEU A 71 7.59 -0.67 1.69
CA LEU A 71 8.00 -0.34 0.33
C LEU A 71 6.80 0.00 -0.57
N CYS A 72 5.69 -0.72 -0.44
CA CYS A 72 4.45 -0.39 -1.14
C CYS A 72 3.92 0.99 -0.76
N HIS A 73 3.96 1.38 0.52
CA HIS A 73 3.55 2.73 0.94
C HIS A 73 4.42 3.81 0.31
N ILE A 74 5.74 3.61 0.25
CA ILE A 74 6.68 4.52 -0.44
C ILE A 74 6.31 4.62 -1.93
N GLY A 75 6.10 3.47 -2.58
CA GLY A 75 5.72 3.43 -3.98
C GLY A 75 4.39 4.11 -4.27
N LEU A 76 3.38 3.92 -3.43
CA LEU A 76 2.07 4.57 -3.55
C LEU A 76 2.19 6.09 -3.41
N ALA A 77 2.95 6.58 -2.43
CA ALA A 77 3.21 8.00 -2.26
C ALA A 77 3.89 8.59 -3.51
N SER A 78 4.97 7.96 -3.97
CA SER A 78 5.71 8.40 -5.16
C SER A 78 4.86 8.40 -6.44
N VAL A 79 4.02 7.37 -6.63
CA VAL A 79 3.08 7.30 -7.75
C VAL A 79 2.06 8.43 -7.66
N ALA A 80 1.48 8.68 -6.48
CA ALA A 80 0.50 9.75 -6.30
C ALA A 80 1.11 11.14 -6.57
N GLU A 81 2.31 11.41 -6.07
CA GLU A 81 3.05 12.65 -6.31
C GLU A 81 3.33 12.85 -7.80
N SER A 82 3.90 11.84 -8.45
CA SER A 82 4.20 11.86 -9.89
C SER A 82 2.94 12.02 -10.73
N TRP A 83 1.85 11.33 -10.34
CA TRP A 83 0.55 11.44 -10.98
C TRP A 83 -0.07 12.82 -10.79
N ASN A 84 0.18 13.52 -9.69
CA ASN A 84 -0.38 14.87 -9.53
C ASN A 84 0.49 15.95 -10.18
N ALA A 85 1.77 15.66 -10.44
CA ALA A 85 2.71 16.57 -11.09
C ALA A 85 2.69 16.49 -12.63
N HIS A 86 2.17 15.42 -13.24
CA HIS A 86 2.19 15.29 -14.70
C HIS A 86 1.21 16.23 -15.41
N ARG A 87 1.57 16.64 -16.64
CA ARG A 87 0.69 17.44 -17.50
C ARG A 87 -0.28 16.55 -18.27
N ILE A 88 -1.58 16.80 -18.10
CA ILE A 88 -2.65 16.16 -18.87
C ILE A 88 -2.91 17.02 -20.12
N PRO A 89 -2.75 16.48 -21.35
CA PRO A 89 -3.02 17.20 -22.58
C PRO A 89 -4.43 17.82 -22.60
N GLY A 90 -4.51 19.10 -22.97
CA GLY A 90 -5.76 19.85 -23.02
C GLY A 90 -6.40 20.21 -21.67
N LYS A 91 -5.83 19.75 -20.54
CA LYS A 91 -6.30 20.12 -19.20
C LYS A 91 -5.27 20.95 -18.44
N GLY A 92 -4.02 20.48 -18.33
CA GLY A 92 -2.95 21.10 -17.51
C GLY A 92 -2.45 20.16 -16.41
N ILE A 93 -1.89 20.71 -15.32
CA ILE A 93 -1.26 19.91 -14.24
C ILE A 93 -2.19 19.81 -13.03
N PRO A 94 -2.51 18.61 -12.52
CA PRO A 94 -3.40 18.41 -11.38
C PRO A 94 -3.09 19.28 -10.16
N ASN A 95 -1.81 19.34 -9.74
CA ASN A 95 -1.38 20.17 -8.61
C ASN A 95 -1.77 21.65 -8.78
N HIS A 96 -1.67 22.21 -9.99
CA HIS A 96 -2.05 23.60 -10.24
C HIS A 96 -3.56 23.84 -10.09
N PHE A 97 -4.41 22.85 -10.42
CA PHE A 97 -5.85 22.99 -10.16
C PHE A 97 -6.19 22.87 -8.68
N ALA A 98 -5.34 22.19 -7.91
CA ALA A 98 -5.52 21.95 -6.49
C ALA A 98 -4.99 23.08 -5.61
N GLU A 99 -4.12 23.97 -6.13
CA GLU A 99 -3.56 25.13 -5.41
C GLU A 99 -4.59 26.00 -4.67
N PRO A 100 -5.77 26.32 -5.25
CA PRO A 100 -6.81 27.08 -4.54
C PRO A 100 -7.44 26.32 -3.35
N GLY A 101 -7.12 25.03 -3.19
CA GLY A 101 -7.61 24.14 -2.15
C GLY A 101 -9.03 23.60 -2.38
N CYS A 102 -9.39 22.58 -1.60
CA CYS A 102 -10.78 22.11 -1.54
C CYS A 102 -11.60 23.08 -0.68
N LYS A 103 -12.54 23.81 -1.31
CA LYS A 103 -13.34 24.86 -0.65
C LYS A 103 -14.24 24.38 0.49
N ARG A 104 -14.49 23.07 0.62
CA ARG A 104 -15.40 22.51 1.63
C ARG A 104 -14.80 21.25 2.25
N ARG A 105 -14.16 21.39 3.41
CA ARG A 105 -13.70 20.26 4.22
C ARG A 105 -14.90 19.71 5.00
N ILE A 106 -15.04 18.39 5.03
CA ILE A 106 -16.01 17.71 5.90
C ILE A 106 -15.33 17.42 7.24
N SER A 107 -16.06 17.52 8.36
CA SER A 107 -15.50 17.10 9.65
C SER A 107 -15.19 15.60 9.61
N ALA A 108 -14.05 15.20 10.16
CA ALA A 108 -13.68 13.78 10.26
C ALA A 108 -14.73 13.00 11.09
N GLU A 109 -15.39 13.67 12.04
CA GLU A 109 -16.46 13.13 12.88
C GLU A 109 -17.69 12.69 12.08
N LEU A 110 -17.88 13.21 10.86
CA LEU A 110 -18.99 12.86 9.97
C LEU A 110 -18.68 11.64 9.10
N LEU A 111 -17.42 11.20 9.05
CA LEU A 111 -16.99 10.05 8.26
C LEU A 111 -16.93 8.81 9.16
N PRO A 112 -17.56 7.68 8.77
CA PRO A 112 -17.41 6.45 9.51
C PRO A 112 -15.95 6.00 9.47
N ASN A 113 -15.48 5.37 10.54
CA ASN A 113 -14.19 4.70 10.51
C ASN A 113 -14.26 3.46 9.58
N ALA A 114 -13.12 2.84 9.28
CA ALA A 114 -13.06 1.72 8.34
C ALA A 114 -13.92 0.51 8.77
N LEU A 115 -13.99 0.22 10.08
CA LEU A 115 -14.81 -0.87 10.63
C LEU A 115 -16.29 -0.55 10.51
N ASP A 116 -16.70 0.65 10.94
CA ASP A 116 -18.08 1.11 10.83
C ASP A 116 -18.56 1.09 9.38
N ALA A 117 -17.71 1.55 8.44
CA ALA A 117 -18.02 1.54 7.02
C ALA A 117 -18.17 0.12 6.45
N ALA A 118 -17.32 -0.81 6.87
CA ALA A 118 -17.39 -2.21 6.47
C ALA A 118 -18.65 -2.91 7.00
N ASP A 119 -19.04 -2.61 8.25
CA ASP A 119 -20.26 -3.15 8.84
C ASP A 119 -21.51 -2.56 8.20
N LEU A 120 -21.54 -1.25 7.92
CA LEU A 120 -22.61 -0.61 7.14
C LEU A 120 -22.76 -1.28 5.77
N TYR A 121 -21.65 -1.56 5.08
CA TYR A 121 -21.67 -2.27 3.79
C TYR A 121 -22.28 -3.67 3.92
N ARG A 122 -21.84 -4.44 4.93
CA ARG A 122 -22.34 -5.81 5.17
C ARG A 122 -23.83 -5.80 5.50
N GLN A 123 -24.28 -4.89 6.35
CA GLN A 123 -25.69 -4.74 6.72
C GLN A 123 -26.58 -4.38 5.53
N HIS A 124 -26.07 -3.54 4.61
CA HIS A 124 -26.88 -3.04 3.50
C HIS A 124 -26.94 -3.99 2.29
N LEU A 125 -25.85 -4.71 1.99
CA LEU A 125 -25.75 -5.56 0.79
C LEU A 125 -25.80 -7.07 1.10
N GLY A 126 -25.75 -7.46 2.38
CA GLY A 126 -25.79 -8.87 2.80
C GLY A 126 -24.54 -9.69 2.42
N SER A 127 -23.60 -9.10 1.67
CA SER A 127 -22.33 -9.73 1.30
C SER A 127 -21.24 -9.41 2.31
N ALA A 128 -20.44 -10.41 2.68
CA ALA A 128 -19.26 -10.19 3.50
C ALA A 128 -18.10 -9.62 2.67
N LEU A 129 -17.59 -8.46 3.06
CA LEU A 129 -16.23 -8.05 2.68
C LEU A 129 -15.26 -9.13 3.17
N LYS A 130 -14.19 -9.40 2.41
CA LYS A 130 -13.11 -10.27 2.87
C LYS A 130 -12.55 -9.71 4.19
N GLN A 131 -12.53 -10.53 5.22
CA GLN A 131 -11.99 -10.15 6.53
C GLN A 131 -10.47 -9.93 6.45
N HIS A 132 -9.94 -9.23 7.46
CA HIS A 132 -8.50 -9.02 7.61
C HIS A 132 -7.77 -10.36 7.59
N SER A 133 -6.79 -10.47 6.70
CA SER A 133 -5.92 -11.64 6.59
C SER A 133 -5.03 -11.70 7.83
N THR A 134 -4.90 -12.87 8.46
CA THR A 134 -3.93 -13.13 9.54
C THR A 134 -2.52 -13.39 9.00
N PHE A 135 -2.21 -12.85 7.82
CA PHE A 135 -0.95 -13.10 7.14
C PHE A 135 0.18 -12.26 7.76
N GLY A 136 1.28 -12.92 8.14
CA GLY A 136 2.42 -12.27 8.76
C GLY A 136 2.14 -11.79 10.19
N VAL A 137 1.85 -12.72 11.10
CA VAL A 137 1.64 -12.45 12.53
C VAL A 137 2.96 -12.07 13.19
N ASP A 138 2.93 -11.08 14.08
CA ASP A 138 4.10 -10.67 14.87
C ASP A 138 4.69 -11.86 15.65
N PRO A 139 5.95 -12.25 15.38
CA PRO A 139 6.56 -13.43 16.01
C PRO A 139 7.26 -13.09 17.34
N PHE A 140 7.39 -11.82 17.73
CA PHE A 140 8.15 -11.44 18.91
C PHE A 140 7.39 -11.72 20.20
N THR A 141 8.08 -12.33 21.17
CA THR A 141 7.53 -12.54 22.52
C THR A 141 7.56 -11.26 23.36
N THR A 142 8.51 -10.35 23.07
CA THR A 142 8.64 -9.08 23.79
C THR A 142 8.79 -7.89 22.83
N GLU A 143 8.27 -6.74 23.25
CA GLU A 143 8.41 -5.49 22.49
C GLU A 143 9.89 -5.03 22.41
N GLN A 144 10.70 -5.37 23.42
CA GLN A 144 12.12 -5.01 23.43
C GLN A 144 12.90 -5.71 22.31
N ASP A 145 12.61 -6.99 22.07
CA ASP A 145 13.26 -7.76 21.00
C ASP A 145 12.86 -7.29 19.61
N LYS A 146 11.58 -6.89 19.47
CA LYS A 146 11.07 -6.25 18.26
C LYS A 146 11.80 -4.93 17.97
N LEU A 147 11.80 -4.00 18.94
CA LEU A 147 12.46 -2.70 18.80
C LEU A 147 13.96 -2.85 18.51
N ARG A 148 14.61 -3.83 19.13
CA ARG A 148 16.01 -4.16 18.87
C ARG A 148 16.22 -4.63 17.42
N THR A 149 15.34 -5.48 16.91
CA THR A 149 15.40 -5.95 15.51
C THR A 149 15.17 -4.80 14.54
N GLU A 150 14.15 -3.98 14.79
CA GLU A 150 13.82 -2.81 13.96
C GLU A 150 14.98 -1.79 13.95
N SER A 151 15.58 -1.52 15.10
CA SER A 151 16.72 -0.60 15.23
C SER A 151 17.95 -1.13 14.48
N ASN A 152 18.29 -2.42 14.63
CA ASN A 152 19.39 -3.06 13.89
C ASN A 152 19.14 -3.10 12.36
N PHE A 153 17.87 -3.15 11.95
CA PHE A 153 17.50 -3.08 10.55
C PHE A 153 17.66 -1.66 10.01
N ALA A 154 17.14 -0.67 10.73
CA ALA A 154 17.24 0.74 10.37
C ALA A 154 18.68 1.26 10.33
N GLU A 155 19.57 0.76 11.20
CA GLU A 155 21.00 1.11 11.16
C GLU A 155 21.67 0.65 9.85
N LYS A 156 21.33 -0.56 9.37
CA LYS A 156 21.88 -1.11 8.13
C LYS A 156 21.20 -0.55 6.87
N TYR A 157 19.90 -0.31 6.95
CA TYR A 157 19.07 0.20 5.86
C TYR A 157 18.38 1.51 6.28
N PRO A 158 19.13 2.61 6.43
CA PRO A 158 18.60 3.87 6.93
C PRO A 158 17.62 4.54 5.94
N ASP A 159 17.78 4.27 4.65
CA ASP A 159 16.85 4.69 3.61
C ASP A 159 16.33 3.47 2.83
N ILE A 160 15.17 2.98 3.25
CA ILE A 160 14.51 1.85 2.58
C ILE A 160 13.87 2.26 1.24
N ALA A 161 13.71 3.55 0.94
CA ALA A 161 13.18 4.00 -0.34
C ALA A 161 14.11 3.58 -1.50
N HIS A 162 15.43 3.54 -1.25
CA HIS A 162 16.39 3.01 -2.21
C HIS A 162 16.06 1.58 -2.66
N LEU A 163 15.61 0.73 -1.73
CA LEU A 163 15.24 -0.66 -2.04
C LEU A 163 14.09 -0.72 -3.04
N PHE A 164 13.07 0.12 -2.83
CA PHE A 164 11.94 0.25 -3.74
C PHE A 164 12.37 0.77 -5.12
N PHE A 165 13.11 1.89 -5.16
CA PHE A 165 13.51 2.51 -6.43
C PHE A 165 14.45 1.63 -7.26
N ARG A 166 15.28 0.80 -6.63
CA ARG A 166 16.07 -0.21 -7.35
C ARG A 166 15.20 -1.30 -7.93
N ALA A 167 14.25 -1.83 -7.14
CA ALA A 167 13.34 -2.89 -7.58
C ALA A 167 12.50 -2.46 -8.79
N VAL A 168 11.94 -1.24 -8.80
CA VAL A 168 11.14 -0.76 -9.95
C VAL A 168 11.97 -0.55 -11.22
N ASN A 169 13.29 -0.37 -11.09
CA ASN A 169 14.23 -0.29 -12.20
C ASN A 169 14.83 -1.66 -12.59
N GLY A 170 14.27 -2.76 -12.08
CA GLY A 170 14.64 -4.13 -12.44
C GLY A 170 15.82 -4.70 -11.66
N ASP A 171 16.40 -3.95 -10.72
CA ASP A 171 17.41 -4.48 -9.81
C ASP A 171 16.79 -4.86 -8.46
N PHE A 172 16.53 -6.15 -8.33
CA PHE A 172 15.90 -6.72 -7.14
C PHE A 172 16.88 -7.02 -6.00
N THR A 173 18.18 -6.98 -6.27
CA THR A 173 19.23 -7.43 -5.34
C THR A 173 19.15 -6.73 -3.98
N PRO A 174 19.07 -5.38 -3.91
CA PRO A 174 19.06 -4.69 -2.61
C PRO A 174 17.85 -5.07 -1.75
N TYR A 175 16.67 -5.19 -2.37
CA TYR A 175 15.45 -5.60 -1.66
C TYR A 175 15.56 -7.04 -1.15
N LYS A 176 16.05 -7.97 -1.99
CA LYS A 176 16.25 -9.37 -1.59
C LYS A 176 17.22 -9.50 -0.41
N GLU A 177 18.37 -8.83 -0.48
CA GLU A 177 19.37 -8.85 0.58
C GLU A 177 18.83 -8.24 1.89
N ALA A 178 18.08 -7.13 1.79
CA ALA A 178 17.45 -6.51 2.94
C ALA A 178 16.43 -7.44 3.59
N LEU A 179 15.59 -8.11 2.80
CA LEU A 179 14.59 -9.04 3.30
C LEU A 179 15.24 -10.24 4.00
N LEU A 180 16.26 -10.87 3.39
CA LEU A 180 16.99 -11.97 4.01
C LEU A 180 17.71 -11.54 5.29
N TYR A 181 18.26 -10.32 5.31
CA TYR A 181 18.85 -9.76 6.52
C TYR A 181 17.80 -9.57 7.63
N LEU A 182 16.61 -9.04 7.30
CA LEU A 182 15.52 -8.87 8.25
C LEU A 182 15.09 -10.22 8.83
N ILE A 183 14.87 -11.23 7.99
CA ILE A 183 14.54 -12.59 8.42
C ILE A 183 15.59 -13.13 9.38
N ASN A 184 16.87 -13.05 9.04
CA ASN A 184 17.95 -13.55 9.89
C ASN A 184 18.03 -12.82 11.24
N ARG A 185 17.75 -11.50 11.26
CA ARG A 185 17.73 -10.72 12.50
C ARG A 185 16.54 -11.06 13.36
N THR A 186 15.35 -11.18 12.77
CA THR A 186 14.14 -11.57 13.49
C THR A 186 14.31 -12.96 14.10
N GLN A 187 14.82 -13.95 13.35
CA GLN A 187 15.09 -15.31 13.85
C GLN A 187 16.01 -15.36 15.08
N LYS A 188 16.89 -14.39 15.26
CA LYS A 188 17.82 -14.34 16.41
C LYS A 188 17.21 -13.74 17.67
N ASN A 189 16.07 -13.07 17.54
CA ASN A 189 15.44 -12.26 18.58
C ASN A 189 14.00 -12.72 18.87
N VAL A 190 13.53 -13.83 18.30
CA VAL A 190 12.22 -14.44 18.60
C VAL A 190 12.35 -15.63 19.53
#